data_AF-A0A662EAP4-F1
#
_entry.id   AF-A0A662EAP4-F1
#
_cell.length_a   1.000
_cell.length_b   1.000
_cell.length_c   1.000
_cell.angle_alpha   90.00
_cell.angle_beta   90.00
_cell.angle_gamma   90.00
#
_symmetry.space_group_name_H-M   'P 1'
#
loop_
_entity.id
_entity.type
_entity.pdbx_description
1 polymer ?
#
loop_
_entity_poly.entity_id
_entity_poly.type
_entity_poly.pdbx_seq_one_letter_code
_entity_poly.pdbx_strand_id
1 'polypeptide(L)'
;MPDPARAAREGRSSFRSSLRSEPRPGRTGPADHRLPSPNHLCAGILFSMEKNSVPFVVSNNILGRVGTPELSFQFPVSSFQPAPSWFRLIWVCLFLLSVGGPAFASSSPEIRVVGPPELERIASQVELLAQEDFTEVLNLTGRIDFSESITVVLMPEGSPLAEEMPRWVAGYARGDRRTVVLFPARVPSYPDRNMRTLLRHEVAHVLVWEAAAGRAVPRWLNEGIATVAAREWGLEDRARYAAAVIGSGPRSTRQLDRAFRGNAGEVRRAYALSAGFIRFLQTEYGILTPARILDGLADGQDLDQAFLMATGVELRRAERRFFKDQAMWNTWVPFLTSSAALWMAVTALALLAIARRRSRNRVMYDRWDEEEHWESGSDERDCDQDIN
;
A
#
# COMPACT_ATOMS: atom_id res chain seq x y z
N MET A 1 -2.84 39.93 -15.54
CA MET A 1 -1.52 39.38 -15.92
C MET A 1 -0.47 40.44 -15.74
N PRO A 2 0.63 40.14 -15.04
CA PRO A 2 1.92 40.73 -15.37
C PRO A 2 3.02 39.68 -15.60
N ASP A 3 3.97 40.11 -16.41
CA ASP A 3 5.05 39.45 -17.14
C ASP A 3 6.21 38.91 -16.25
N PRO A 4 6.66 37.64 -16.43
CA PRO A 4 7.72 37.02 -15.63
C PRO A 4 9.10 37.12 -16.32
N ALA A 5 9.72 38.30 -16.36
CA ALA A 5 11.07 38.46 -16.92
C ALA A 5 11.98 39.44 -16.18
N ARG A 6 11.83 39.59 -14.85
CA ARG A 6 12.68 40.52 -14.08
C ARG A 6 12.86 40.14 -12.60
N ALA A 7 13.57 39.05 -12.31
CA ALA A 7 14.13 38.79 -10.98
C ALA A 7 15.29 37.77 -10.96
N ALA A 8 16.08 37.73 -12.04
CA ALA A 8 17.29 36.91 -12.12
C ALA A 8 18.50 37.82 -12.40
N ARG A 9 18.93 38.55 -11.37
CA ARG A 9 20.26 39.19 -11.22
C ARG A 9 20.28 39.86 -9.85
N GLU A 10 21.45 39.85 -9.20
CA GLU A 10 21.75 40.29 -7.82
C GLU A 10 21.54 39.17 -6.77
N GLY A 11 22.54 38.66 -6.06
CA GLY A 11 23.95 38.96 -6.00
C GLY A 11 24.67 37.82 -5.26
N ARG A 12 25.73 37.30 -5.89
CA ARG A 12 26.77 36.50 -5.22
C ARG A 12 27.85 37.47 -4.73
N SER A 13 28.31 37.23 -3.50
CA SER A 13 29.63 37.56 -2.91
C SER A 13 29.63 38.57 -1.76
N SER A 14 29.83 38.05 -0.55
CA SER A 14 30.70 38.62 0.51
C SER A 14 30.89 37.51 1.55
N PHE A 15 32.03 36.81 1.56
CA PHE A 15 33.26 37.07 2.32
C PHE A 15 33.22 36.55 3.78
N ARG A 16 34.30 35.83 4.12
CA ARG A 16 34.59 35.14 5.40
C ARG A 16 34.61 36.10 6.60
N SER A 17 34.26 35.59 7.78
CA SER A 17 35.20 35.32 8.91
C SER A 17 34.49 35.32 10.28
N SER A 18 35.16 34.67 11.25
CA SER A 18 34.94 34.74 12.72
C SER A 18 33.74 34.01 13.31
N LEU A 19 33.78 33.39 14.49
CA LEU A 19 34.79 32.76 15.37
C LEU A 19 33.93 32.15 16.50
N ARG A 20 34.34 30.98 17.01
CA ARG A 20 34.11 30.41 18.36
C ARG A 20 32.89 30.88 19.20
N SER A 21 32.12 29.89 19.65
CA SER A 21 31.94 29.63 21.10
C SER A 21 31.17 28.32 21.34
N GLU A 22 31.86 27.31 21.88
CA GLU A 22 31.24 26.25 22.71
C GLU A 22 30.67 26.87 24.01
N PRO A 23 29.79 26.13 24.71
CA PRO A 23 30.27 25.62 25.99
C PRO A 23 29.94 24.15 26.27
N ARG A 24 30.84 23.58 27.08
CA ARG A 24 30.95 22.23 27.61
C ARG A 24 30.04 21.97 28.86
N PRO A 25 30.03 20.73 29.42
CA PRO A 25 28.88 20.09 30.07
C PRO A 25 28.90 20.09 31.62
N GLY A 26 27.79 19.66 32.24
CA GLY A 26 27.72 19.23 33.65
C GLY A 26 26.86 17.96 33.78
N ARG A 27 27.44 16.81 34.19
CA ARG A 27 27.40 16.17 35.54
C ARG A 27 26.00 15.71 35.98
N THR A 28 25.63 14.42 35.84
CA THR A 28 25.85 13.22 36.70
C THR A 28 25.13 13.23 38.06
N GLY A 29 24.22 12.26 38.27
CA GLY A 29 23.76 11.75 39.59
C GLY A 29 22.30 11.26 39.59
N PRO A 30 21.90 10.32 40.46
CA PRO A 30 21.71 8.92 40.05
C PRO A 30 20.29 8.32 40.27
N ALA A 31 20.10 7.17 39.61
CA ALA A 31 19.25 6.00 39.89
C ALA A 31 18.00 6.13 40.78
N ASP A 32 16.84 5.72 40.24
CA ASP A 32 15.94 4.84 40.99
C ASP A 32 15.35 3.78 40.04
N HIS A 33 15.63 2.52 40.36
CA HIS A 33 15.10 1.32 39.72
C HIS A 33 13.81 0.93 40.45
N ARG A 34 12.65 0.98 39.77
CA ARG A 34 11.47 0.21 40.20
C ARG A 34 10.81 -0.48 39.04
N LEU A 35 10.98 -1.80 39.03
CA LEU A 35 10.16 -2.77 38.31
C LEU A 35 8.75 -2.80 38.94
N PRO A 36 7.66 -2.94 38.17
CA PRO A 36 6.41 -3.46 38.69
C PRO A 36 6.32 -4.97 38.43
N SER A 37 6.00 -5.70 39.50
CA SER A 37 5.65 -7.12 39.52
C SER A 37 4.29 -7.39 38.85
N PRO A 38 4.05 -8.59 38.30
CA PRO A 38 2.76 -8.97 37.75
C PRO A 38 1.82 -9.62 38.78
N ASN A 39 0.56 -9.18 38.72
CA ASN A 39 -0.68 -9.95 38.83
C ASN A 39 -0.98 -10.79 40.09
N HIS A 40 -1.89 -10.27 40.90
CA HIS A 40 -3.02 -11.04 41.42
C HIS A 40 -4.30 -10.21 41.23
N LEU A 41 -5.29 -10.76 40.52
CA LEU A 41 -6.70 -10.78 40.91
C LEU A 41 -7.49 -11.67 39.93
N CYS A 42 -7.88 -12.83 40.45
CA CYS A 42 -8.93 -13.68 39.92
C CYS A 42 -10.30 -13.06 40.21
N ALA A 43 -11.16 -13.02 39.21
CA ALA A 43 -12.62 -13.19 39.26
C ALA A 43 -13.04 -13.29 37.78
N GLY A 44 -13.46 -14.42 37.22
CA GLY A 44 -14.42 -15.38 37.72
C GLY A 44 -15.77 -15.08 37.04
N ILE A 45 -16.06 -15.76 35.92
CA ILE A 45 -17.39 -16.19 35.46
C ILE A 45 -17.14 -17.30 34.43
N LEU A 46 -17.38 -18.54 34.86
CA LEU A 46 -17.61 -19.69 33.99
C LEU A 46 -19.01 -19.56 33.39
N PHE A 47 -19.16 -19.81 32.09
CA PHE A 47 -20.42 -20.29 31.54
C PHE A 47 -20.16 -21.54 30.70
N SER A 48 -20.36 -22.68 31.37
CA SER A 48 -20.63 -23.97 30.76
C SER A 48 -22.09 -23.97 30.31
N MET A 49 -22.39 -24.30 29.06
CA MET A 49 -23.67 -24.91 28.75
C MET A 49 -23.52 -26.01 27.69
N GLU A 50 -23.66 -27.20 28.25
CA GLU A 50 -23.86 -28.49 27.65
C GLU A 50 -25.27 -28.61 27.05
N LYS A 51 -25.36 -29.48 26.05
CA LYS A 51 -26.55 -29.88 25.29
C LYS A 51 -27.71 -30.25 26.19
N ASN A 52 -28.94 -29.89 25.80
CA ASN A 52 -30.03 -30.88 25.79
C ASN A 52 -31.25 -30.45 24.96
N SER A 53 -31.82 -31.47 24.33
CA SER A 53 -32.84 -31.45 23.30
C SER A 53 -34.24 -31.72 23.89
N VAL A 54 -35.25 -30.92 23.46
CA VAL A 54 -36.72 -31.19 23.27
C VAL A 54 -37.55 -31.86 24.41
N PRO A 55 -38.90 -31.79 24.45
CA PRO A 55 -39.85 -31.07 23.58
C PRO A 55 -40.98 -30.26 24.25
N PHE A 56 -41.60 -29.46 23.40
CA PHE A 56 -42.81 -28.66 23.56
C PHE A 56 -44.07 -29.55 23.65
N VAL A 57 -44.90 -29.33 24.69
CA VAL A 57 -46.21 -29.99 24.88
C VAL A 57 -47.31 -29.03 24.43
N VAL A 58 -48.11 -29.45 23.45
CA VAL A 58 -49.35 -28.77 23.04
C VAL A 58 -50.51 -29.37 23.84
N SER A 59 -51.23 -28.54 24.59
CA SER A 59 -52.55 -28.87 25.14
C SER A 59 -53.64 -28.39 24.19
N ASN A 60 -54.57 -29.26 23.83
CA ASN A 60 -55.87 -28.85 23.32
C ASN A 60 -56.90 -29.90 23.74
N ASN A 61 -57.88 -29.50 24.55
CA ASN A 61 -59.04 -30.31 24.88
C ASN A 61 -60.18 -29.35 25.20
N ILE A 62 -61.31 -29.46 24.49
CA ILE A 62 -62.68 -29.28 24.99
C ILE A 62 -63.65 -29.83 23.92
N LEU A 63 -64.54 -30.70 24.41
CA LEU A 63 -65.59 -31.43 23.71
C LEU A 63 -66.80 -30.56 23.35
N GLY A 64 -67.53 -30.98 22.30
CA GLY A 64 -68.94 -30.67 22.06
C GLY A 64 -69.57 -31.76 21.18
N ARG A 65 -70.69 -32.32 21.64
CA ARG A 65 -71.32 -33.61 21.26
C ARG A 65 -72.57 -33.41 20.37
N VAL A 66 -73.13 -34.52 19.84
CA VAL A 66 -74.48 -34.77 19.24
C VAL A 66 -74.40 -34.98 17.71
N GLY A 67 -74.92 -36.03 17.04
CA GLY A 67 -75.67 -37.24 17.40
C GLY A 67 -76.41 -37.81 16.15
N THR A 68 -75.95 -38.95 15.60
CA THR A 68 -76.65 -40.03 14.80
C THR A 68 -77.47 -39.71 13.51
N PRO A 69 -77.76 -40.68 12.59
CA PRO A 69 -77.33 -42.09 12.49
C PRO A 69 -76.70 -42.50 11.13
N GLU A 70 -76.25 -43.75 11.11
CA GLU A 70 -75.57 -44.49 10.05
C GLU A 70 -76.35 -44.64 8.73
N LEU A 71 -75.65 -44.44 7.61
CA LEU A 71 -75.92 -45.10 6.34
C LEU A 71 -74.63 -45.80 5.90
N SER A 72 -74.58 -47.11 6.13
CA SER A 72 -73.50 -47.99 5.74
C SER A 72 -73.51 -48.23 4.22
N PHE A 73 -72.63 -47.53 3.51
CA PHE A 73 -72.26 -47.86 2.13
C PHE A 73 -70.81 -48.35 2.12
N GLN A 74 -70.63 -49.66 1.97
CA GLN A 74 -69.32 -50.26 1.73
C GLN A 74 -68.88 -49.97 0.29
N PHE A 75 -67.86 -49.13 0.14
CA PHE A 75 -67.05 -49.03 -1.07
C PHE A 75 -65.67 -49.62 -0.79
N PRO A 76 -65.10 -50.45 -1.68
CA PRO A 76 -63.74 -50.95 -1.53
C PRO A 76 -62.80 -49.82 -1.96
N VAL A 77 -62.32 -49.03 -1.01
CA VAL A 77 -61.28 -48.05 -1.29
C VAL A 77 -59.96 -48.63 -0.85
N SER A 78 -59.23 -49.08 -1.87
CA SER A 78 -57.83 -49.45 -1.92
C SER A 78 -57.00 -48.75 -0.84
N SER A 79 -56.19 -49.53 -0.14
CA SER A 79 -55.13 -49.06 0.74
C SER A 79 -54.19 -48.10 0.00
N PHE A 80 -54.48 -46.80 0.07
CA PHE A 80 -53.54 -45.78 -0.35
C PHE A 80 -52.44 -45.72 0.70
N GLN A 81 -51.34 -46.46 0.47
CA GLN A 81 -50.15 -46.32 1.30
C GLN A 81 -49.68 -44.87 1.20
N PRO A 82 -49.48 -44.15 2.31
CA PRO A 82 -48.85 -42.85 2.25
C PRO A 82 -47.45 -43.05 1.65
N ALA A 83 -47.16 -42.34 0.56
CA ALA A 83 -45.85 -42.38 -0.07
C ALA A 83 -44.76 -42.21 1.02
N PRO A 84 -43.74 -43.08 1.03
CA PRO A 84 -42.82 -43.16 2.14
C PRO A 84 -42.09 -41.82 2.35
N SER A 85 -41.90 -41.44 3.61
CA SER A 85 -41.42 -40.12 4.06
C SER A 85 -40.10 -39.65 3.42
N TRP A 86 -39.32 -40.57 2.85
CA TRP A 86 -38.11 -40.25 2.09
C TRP A 86 -38.38 -39.49 0.78
N PHE A 87 -39.56 -39.65 0.15
CA PHE A 87 -39.91 -38.86 -1.04
C PHE A 87 -40.07 -37.36 -0.72
N ARG A 88 -40.65 -37.02 0.43
CA ARG A 88 -40.78 -35.62 0.88
C ARG A 88 -39.43 -35.00 1.23
N LEU A 89 -38.51 -35.80 1.80
CA LEU A 89 -37.14 -35.36 2.07
C LEU A 89 -36.35 -35.11 0.78
N ILE A 90 -36.51 -35.96 -0.24
CA ILE A 90 -35.88 -35.76 -1.55
C ILE A 90 -36.39 -34.48 -2.22
N TRP A 91 -37.70 -34.21 -2.17
CA TRP A 91 -38.25 -32.98 -2.73
C TRP A 91 -37.86 -31.73 -1.93
N VAL A 92 -37.75 -31.79 -0.61
CA VAL A 92 -37.22 -30.66 0.21
C VAL A 92 -35.73 -30.43 -0.07
N CYS A 93 -34.92 -31.49 -0.22
CA CYS A 93 -33.52 -31.36 -0.60
C CYS A 93 -33.35 -30.84 -2.04
N LEU A 94 -34.14 -31.31 -3.00
CA LEU A 94 -34.15 -30.80 -4.38
C LEU A 94 -34.68 -29.35 -4.45
N PHE A 95 -35.66 -28.99 -3.61
CA PHE A 95 -36.17 -27.62 -3.53
C PHE A 95 -35.14 -26.68 -2.90
N LEU A 96 -34.42 -27.11 -1.85
CA LEU A 96 -33.30 -26.38 -1.26
C LEU A 96 -32.09 -26.27 -2.20
N LEU A 97 -31.90 -27.23 -3.12
CA LEU A 97 -30.91 -27.16 -4.21
C LEU A 97 -31.36 -26.27 -5.39
N SER A 98 -32.66 -26.01 -5.55
CA SER A 98 -33.20 -25.11 -6.58
C SER A 98 -33.40 -23.66 -6.14
N VAL A 99 -33.26 -23.36 -4.84
CA VAL A 99 -33.03 -21.99 -4.38
C VAL A 99 -31.59 -21.68 -4.78
N GLY A 100 -31.43 -20.85 -5.82
CA GLY A 100 -30.14 -20.48 -6.38
C GLY A 100 -29.11 -20.28 -5.27
N GLY A 101 -28.03 -21.07 -5.32
CA GLY A 101 -26.92 -20.90 -4.40
C GLY A 101 -26.47 -19.42 -4.41
N PRO A 102 -25.98 -18.89 -3.29
CA PRO A 102 -25.54 -17.51 -3.24
C PRO A 102 -24.58 -17.30 -4.41
N ALA A 103 -24.88 -16.32 -5.28
CA ALA A 103 -23.95 -15.92 -6.32
C ALA A 103 -22.62 -15.68 -5.63
N PHE A 104 -21.62 -16.52 -5.91
CA PHE A 104 -20.30 -16.34 -5.33
C PHE A 104 -19.82 -14.97 -5.80
N ALA A 105 -19.53 -14.08 -4.86
CA ALA A 105 -18.99 -12.77 -5.14
C ALA A 105 -17.74 -12.94 -6.02
N SER A 106 -17.76 -12.34 -7.22
CA SER A 106 -16.63 -12.40 -8.14
C SER A 106 -15.51 -11.53 -7.59
N SER A 107 -14.32 -12.11 -7.41
CA SER A 107 -13.13 -11.36 -7.05
C SER A 107 -12.45 -10.70 -8.25
N SER A 108 -12.99 -10.87 -9.46
CA SER A 108 -12.51 -10.26 -10.70
C SER A 108 -13.55 -9.28 -11.26
N PRO A 109 -13.14 -8.10 -11.74
CA PRO A 109 -14.04 -7.14 -12.37
C PRO A 109 -14.46 -7.60 -13.77
N GLU A 110 -15.71 -7.32 -14.14
CA GLU A 110 -16.09 -7.29 -15.56
C GLU A 110 -15.49 -6.03 -16.20
N ILE A 111 -14.50 -6.21 -17.07
CA ILE A 111 -13.84 -5.10 -17.77
C ILE A 111 -14.20 -5.11 -19.25
N ARG A 112 -14.65 -3.96 -19.75
CA ARG A 112 -14.82 -3.69 -21.19
C ARG A 112 -13.62 -2.87 -21.67
N VAL A 113 -12.79 -3.44 -22.53
CA VAL A 113 -11.67 -2.70 -23.11
C VAL A 113 -12.10 -2.03 -24.43
N VAL A 114 -11.73 -0.76 -24.60
CA VAL A 114 -12.00 0.03 -25.79
C VAL A 114 -10.70 0.66 -26.25
N GLY A 115 -10.32 0.47 -27.51
CA GLY A 115 -9.11 1.04 -28.06
C GLY A 115 -9.08 0.97 -29.59
N PRO A 116 -8.15 1.69 -30.24
CA PRO A 116 -7.94 1.58 -31.67
C PRO A 116 -7.36 0.21 -32.06
N PRO A 117 -7.56 -0.26 -33.31
CA PRO A 117 -7.12 -1.58 -33.77
C PRO A 117 -5.62 -1.86 -33.60
N GLU A 118 -4.78 -0.82 -33.63
CA GLU A 118 -3.34 -0.94 -33.39
C GLU A 118 -2.97 -1.37 -31.96
N LEU A 119 -3.87 -1.20 -30.99
CA LEU A 119 -3.68 -1.60 -29.59
C LEU A 119 -4.37 -2.92 -29.24
N GLU A 120 -4.91 -3.66 -30.21
CA GLU A 120 -5.66 -4.90 -30.00
C GLU A 120 -4.91 -5.91 -29.13
N ARG A 121 -3.61 -6.11 -29.40
CA ARG A 121 -2.77 -7.03 -28.60
C ARG A 121 -2.69 -6.61 -27.12
N ILE A 122 -2.63 -5.31 -26.87
CA ILE A 122 -2.58 -4.77 -25.50
C ILE A 122 -3.98 -4.84 -24.88
N ALA A 123 -5.05 -4.66 -25.66
CA ALA A 123 -6.41 -4.86 -25.21
C ALA A 123 -6.64 -6.28 -24.71
N SER A 124 -6.28 -7.29 -25.51
CA SER A 124 -6.36 -8.70 -25.07
C SER A 124 -5.49 -8.97 -23.84
N GLN A 125 -4.32 -8.33 -23.72
CA GLN A 125 -3.50 -8.45 -22.52
C GLN A 125 -4.22 -7.86 -21.28
N VAL A 126 -4.83 -6.68 -21.40
CA VAL A 126 -5.59 -6.06 -20.30
C VAL A 126 -6.79 -6.91 -19.91
N GLU A 127 -7.50 -7.51 -20.87
CA GLU A 127 -8.61 -8.43 -20.60
C GLU A 127 -8.16 -9.68 -19.83
N LEU A 128 -7.00 -10.24 -20.17
CA LEU A 128 -6.44 -11.37 -19.41
C LEU A 128 -6.05 -10.95 -17.98
N LEU A 129 -5.47 -9.77 -17.82
CA LEU A 129 -5.12 -9.22 -16.49
C LEU A 129 -6.37 -8.91 -15.65
N ALA A 130 -7.48 -8.53 -16.28
CA ALA A 130 -8.76 -8.27 -15.63
C ALA A 130 -9.39 -9.53 -15.02
N GLN A 131 -9.06 -10.72 -15.54
CA GLN A 131 -9.55 -12.00 -15.02
C GLN A 131 -8.76 -12.49 -13.80
N GLU A 132 -7.74 -11.78 -13.36
CA GLU A 132 -7.00 -12.13 -12.16
C GLU A 132 -7.79 -11.83 -10.88
N ASP A 133 -7.25 -12.24 -9.73
CA ASP A 133 -7.84 -11.98 -8.43
C ASP A 133 -7.60 -10.53 -7.96
N PHE A 134 -8.67 -9.77 -7.72
CA PHE A 134 -8.67 -8.41 -7.17
C PHE A 134 -9.15 -8.36 -5.71
N THR A 135 -9.14 -9.48 -4.98
CA THR A 135 -9.54 -9.56 -3.56
C THR A 135 -8.88 -8.50 -2.69
N GLU A 136 -7.58 -8.21 -2.88
CA GLU A 136 -6.89 -7.17 -2.11
C GLU A 136 -7.49 -5.77 -2.36
N VAL A 137 -7.90 -5.48 -3.59
CA VAL A 137 -8.54 -4.19 -3.93
C VAL A 137 -9.91 -4.08 -3.26
N LEU A 138 -10.69 -5.17 -3.30
CA LEU A 138 -11.99 -5.27 -2.65
C LEU A 138 -11.86 -5.08 -1.12
N ASN A 139 -10.92 -5.79 -0.48
CA ASN A 139 -10.65 -5.68 0.95
C ASN A 139 -10.25 -4.27 1.39
N LEU A 140 -9.36 -3.61 0.62
CA LEU A 140 -8.92 -2.25 0.93
C LEU A 140 -10.02 -1.21 0.81
N THR A 141 -11.03 -1.48 -0.01
CA THR A 141 -12.14 -0.56 -0.29
C THR A 141 -13.43 -0.97 0.42
N GLY A 142 -13.43 -2.08 1.17
CA GLY A 142 -14.62 -2.57 1.89
C GLY A 142 -15.70 -3.15 0.98
N ARG A 143 -15.37 -3.37 -0.30
CA ARG A 143 -16.29 -3.92 -1.28
C ARG A 143 -16.30 -5.44 -1.19
N ILE A 144 -17.48 -6.01 -1.40
CA ILE A 144 -17.67 -7.46 -1.39
C ILE A 144 -17.50 -8.03 -2.81
N ASP A 145 -17.90 -7.26 -3.81
CA ASP A 145 -17.82 -7.58 -5.23
C ASP A 145 -17.67 -6.31 -6.10
N PHE A 146 -17.67 -6.50 -7.42
CA PHE A 146 -17.78 -5.44 -8.40
C PHE A 146 -19.24 -5.28 -8.80
N SER A 147 -19.86 -4.16 -8.39
CA SER A 147 -21.29 -3.92 -8.62
C SER A 147 -21.68 -3.74 -10.09
N GLU A 148 -20.75 -3.22 -10.91
CA GLU A 148 -20.95 -2.98 -12.35
C GLU A 148 -19.62 -3.07 -13.10
N SER A 149 -19.70 -3.19 -14.43
CA SER A 149 -18.52 -3.23 -15.30
C SER A 149 -17.67 -1.95 -15.23
N ILE A 150 -16.36 -2.09 -15.48
CA ILE A 150 -15.40 -0.99 -15.59
C ILE A 150 -14.95 -0.89 -17.05
N THR A 151 -15.03 0.31 -17.62
CA THR A 151 -14.53 0.54 -18.99
C THR A 151 -13.06 0.94 -18.95
N VAL A 152 -12.21 0.19 -19.65
CA VAL A 152 -10.79 0.54 -19.82
C VAL A 152 -10.57 1.06 -21.23
N VAL A 153 -10.17 2.33 -21.34
CA VAL A 153 -9.89 2.99 -22.62
C VAL A 153 -8.38 3.02 -22.85
N LEU A 154 -7.93 2.42 -23.95
CA LEU A 154 -6.54 2.46 -24.39
C LEU A 154 -6.33 3.61 -25.36
N MET A 155 -5.44 4.53 -25.00
CA MET A 155 -5.13 5.73 -25.77
C MET A 155 -3.71 5.67 -26.35
N PRO A 156 -3.54 5.84 -27.67
CA PRO A 156 -2.22 6.03 -28.29
C PRO A 156 -1.52 7.27 -27.77
N GLU A 157 -0.18 7.27 -27.81
CA GLU A 157 0.65 8.40 -27.37
C GLU A 157 0.39 9.68 -28.18
N GLY A 158 0.00 9.56 -29.45
CA GLY A 158 -0.32 10.69 -30.33
C GLY A 158 -1.77 11.17 -30.22
N SER A 159 -2.54 10.69 -29.24
CA SER A 159 -3.91 11.19 -29.03
C SER A 159 -3.90 12.59 -28.39
N PRO A 160 -4.87 13.47 -28.70
CA PRO A 160 -4.94 14.81 -28.08
C PRO A 160 -4.92 14.76 -26.55
N LEU A 161 -5.60 13.77 -25.97
CA LEU A 161 -5.64 13.55 -24.53
C LEU A 161 -4.28 13.16 -23.95
N ALA A 162 -3.47 12.38 -24.67
CA ALA A 162 -2.12 12.05 -24.25
C ALA A 162 -1.22 13.29 -24.24
N GLU A 163 -1.35 14.17 -25.23
CA GLU A 163 -0.54 15.40 -25.35
C GLU A 163 -0.80 16.41 -24.23
N GLU A 164 -2.05 16.52 -23.76
CA GLU A 164 -2.44 17.38 -22.63
C GLU A 164 -1.91 16.87 -21.28
N MET A 165 -1.57 15.58 -21.20
CA MET A 165 -1.16 14.93 -19.96
C MET A 165 0.36 14.90 -19.80
N PRO A 166 0.90 15.12 -18.58
CA PRO A 166 2.34 14.98 -18.34
C PRO A 166 2.85 13.60 -18.73
N ARG A 167 4.01 13.52 -19.39
CA ARG A 167 4.58 12.25 -19.92
C ARG A 167 4.81 11.16 -18.87
N TRP A 168 4.88 11.51 -17.59
CA TRP A 168 5.05 10.57 -16.50
C TRP A 168 3.73 9.91 -16.05
N VAL A 169 2.59 10.38 -16.55
CA VAL A 169 1.25 9.81 -16.31
C VAL A 169 1.02 8.69 -17.32
N ALA A 170 1.02 7.45 -16.85
CA ALA A 170 0.78 6.25 -17.67
C ALA A 170 -0.69 5.83 -17.71
N GLY A 171 -1.51 6.34 -16.79
CA GLY A 171 -2.94 6.11 -16.74
C GLY A 171 -3.61 7.01 -15.70
N TYR A 172 -4.93 7.05 -15.71
CA TYR A 172 -5.74 7.68 -14.68
C TYR A 172 -7.15 7.07 -14.66
N ALA A 173 -7.83 7.21 -13.52
CA ALA A 173 -9.20 6.75 -13.35
C ALA A 173 -10.21 7.90 -13.19
N ARG A 174 -11.42 7.67 -13.68
CA ARG A 174 -12.63 8.48 -13.52
C ARG A 174 -13.65 7.65 -12.78
N GLY A 175 -13.62 7.73 -11.45
CA GLY A 175 -14.52 6.96 -10.58
C GLY A 175 -15.99 7.25 -10.85
N ASP A 176 -16.33 8.51 -11.16
CA ASP A 176 -17.68 8.97 -11.51
C ASP A 176 -18.28 8.28 -12.74
N ARG A 177 -17.43 7.74 -13.63
CA ARG A 177 -17.81 7.09 -14.89
C ARG A 177 -17.36 5.64 -14.96
N ARG A 178 -16.82 5.08 -13.87
CA ARG A 178 -16.19 3.74 -13.85
C ARG A 178 -15.25 3.52 -15.04
N THR A 179 -14.49 4.56 -15.39
CA THR A 179 -13.65 4.57 -16.59
C THR A 179 -12.18 4.68 -16.18
N VAL A 180 -11.36 3.78 -16.68
CA VAL A 180 -9.90 3.81 -16.57
C VAL A 180 -9.33 4.18 -17.94
N VAL A 181 -8.43 5.14 -18.00
CA VAL A 181 -7.72 5.51 -19.23
C VAL A 181 -6.26 5.13 -19.08
N LEU A 182 -5.74 4.35 -20.02
CA LEU A 182 -4.35 3.90 -20.03
C LEU A 182 -3.64 4.41 -21.28
N PHE A 183 -2.37 4.79 -21.13
CA PHE A 183 -1.46 5.14 -22.21
C PHE A 183 -0.39 4.06 -22.33
N PRO A 184 -0.61 2.98 -23.12
CA PRO A 184 0.27 1.82 -23.11
C PRO A 184 1.74 2.12 -23.44
N ALA A 185 1.99 3.12 -24.30
CA ALA A 185 3.34 3.54 -24.66
C ALA A 185 4.14 4.15 -23.48
N ARG A 186 3.46 4.58 -22.42
CA ARG A 186 4.06 5.19 -21.21
C ARG A 186 4.24 4.20 -20.07
N VAL A 187 3.74 2.97 -20.21
CA VAL A 187 3.86 1.94 -19.18
C VAL A 187 5.30 1.45 -19.14
N PRO A 188 6.02 1.61 -18.01
CA PRO A 188 7.41 1.17 -17.95
C PRO A 188 7.53 -0.35 -18.11
N SER A 189 8.57 -0.79 -18.80
CA SER A 189 8.91 -2.22 -18.89
C SER A 189 9.83 -2.59 -17.72
N TYR A 190 9.34 -3.34 -16.73
CA TYR A 190 10.11 -4.04 -15.68
C TYR A 190 10.86 -3.16 -14.63
N PRO A 191 11.11 -3.61 -13.38
CA PRO A 191 10.60 -4.82 -12.71
C PRO A 191 9.16 -4.66 -12.20
N ASP A 192 8.83 -3.51 -11.60
CA ASP A 192 7.61 -3.44 -10.77
C ASP A 192 6.53 -2.50 -11.33
N ARG A 193 6.74 -1.83 -12.47
CA ARG A 193 5.77 -0.88 -13.07
C ARG A 193 5.17 -1.41 -14.37
N ASN A 194 4.67 -2.64 -14.35
CA ASN A 194 4.08 -3.28 -15.52
C ASN A 194 2.57 -2.98 -15.65
N MET A 195 1.97 -3.41 -16.78
CA MET A 195 0.55 -3.20 -17.08
C MET A 195 -0.38 -3.78 -16.01
N ARG A 196 -0.04 -4.93 -15.40
CA ARG A 196 -0.81 -5.55 -14.32
C ARG A 196 -0.91 -4.63 -13.11
N THR A 197 0.22 -4.12 -12.64
CA THR A 197 0.27 -3.18 -11.52
C THR A 197 -0.49 -1.91 -11.83
N LEU A 198 -0.32 -1.33 -13.03
CA LEU A 198 -1.04 -0.12 -13.41
C LEU A 198 -2.55 -0.35 -13.45
N LEU A 199 -3.03 -1.43 -14.07
CA LEU A 199 -4.46 -1.73 -14.12
C LEU A 199 -5.07 -1.85 -12.73
N ARG A 200 -4.43 -2.60 -11.82
CA ARG A 200 -4.89 -2.73 -10.43
C ARG A 200 -4.91 -1.39 -9.69
N HIS A 201 -3.90 -0.54 -9.91
CA HIS A 201 -3.83 0.81 -9.35
C HIS A 201 -5.01 1.67 -9.80
N GLU A 202 -5.29 1.70 -11.11
CA GLU A 202 -6.39 2.51 -11.64
C GLU A 202 -7.77 1.96 -11.29
N VAL A 203 -7.95 0.64 -11.26
CA VAL A 203 -9.20 0.01 -10.77
C VAL A 203 -9.44 0.33 -9.30
N ALA A 204 -8.38 0.35 -8.48
CA ALA A 204 -8.50 0.73 -7.08
C ALA A 204 -9.02 2.17 -6.90
N HIS A 205 -8.62 3.11 -7.75
CA HIS A 205 -9.17 4.48 -7.72
C HIS A 205 -10.67 4.53 -8.02
N VAL A 206 -11.17 3.69 -8.94
CA VAL A 206 -12.60 3.55 -9.20
C VAL A 206 -13.32 3.05 -7.94
N LEU A 207 -12.83 1.98 -7.32
CA LEU A 207 -13.44 1.43 -6.12
C LEU A 207 -13.33 2.36 -4.89
N VAL A 208 -12.26 3.13 -4.76
CA VAL A 208 -12.13 4.16 -3.71
C VAL A 208 -13.20 5.24 -3.87
N TRP A 209 -13.45 5.70 -5.10
CA TRP A 209 -14.51 6.67 -5.37
C TRP A 209 -15.88 6.13 -4.97
N GLU A 210 -16.16 4.89 -5.33
CA GLU A 210 -17.44 4.26 -5.01
C GLU A 210 -17.62 3.98 -3.52
N ALA A 211 -16.56 3.49 -2.85
CA ALA A 211 -16.56 3.24 -1.41
C ALA A 211 -16.76 4.53 -0.61
N ALA A 212 -16.23 5.66 -1.10
CA ALA A 212 -16.46 6.98 -0.51
C ALA A 212 -17.78 7.65 -0.96
N ALA A 213 -18.65 6.94 -1.69
CA ALA A 213 -19.90 7.48 -2.25
C ALA A 213 -19.71 8.82 -3.02
N GLY A 214 -18.60 8.94 -3.77
CA GLY A 214 -18.25 10.12 -4.55
C GLY A 214 -17.79 11.34 -3.74
N ARG A 215 -17.54 11.17 -2.43
CA ARG A 215 -16.98 12.22 -1.58
C ARG A 215 -15.49 12.44 -1.86
N ALA A 216 -15.00 13.63 -1.50
CA ALA A 216 -13.60 13.97 -1.69
C ALA A 216 -12.70 13.16 -0.73
N VAL A 217 -11.87 12.30 -1.30
CA VAL A 217 -10.86 11.53 -0.56
C VAL A 217 -9.52 12.27 -0.59
N PRO A 218 -8.83 12.45 0.55
CA PRO A 218 -7.48 13.00 0.59
C PRO A 218 -6.54 12.23 -0.32
N ARG A 219 -5.61 12.94 -0.98
CA ARG A 219 -4.79 12.35 -2.03
C ARG A 219 -3.86 11.26 -1.50
N TRP A 220 -3.26 11.47 -0.32
CA TRP A 220 -2.45 10.44 0.35
C TRP A 220 -3.24 9.14 0.59
N LEU A 221 -4.53 9.22 0.93
CA LEU A 221 -5.35 8.05 1.20
C LEU A 221 -5.68 7.32 -0.10
N ASN A 222 -6.14 8.06 -1.11
CA ASN A 222 -6.50 7.52 -2.42
C ASN A 222 -5.30 6.86 -3.12
N GLU A 223 -4.17 7.58 -3.22
CA GLU A 223 -2.95 7.09 -3.86
C GLU A 223 -2.29 5.97 -3.03
N GLY A 224 -2.37 6.06 -1.70
CA GLY A 224 -1.86 5.04 -0.80
C GLY A 224 -2.60 3.72 -0.95
N ILE A 225 -3.93 3.73 -0.95
CA ILE A 225 -4.77 2.56 -1.18
C ILE A 225 -4.48 1.96 -2.56
N ALA A 226 -4.49 2.77 -3.61
CA ALA A 226 -4.24 2.29 -4.97
C ALA A 226 -2.84 1.66 -5.12
N THR A 227 -1.81 2.26 -4.53
CA THR A 227 -0.44 1.72 -4.56
C THR A 227 -0.34 0.38 -3.81
N VAL A 228 -1.03 0.27 -2.69
CA VAL A 228 -1.07 -0.94 -1.84
C VAL A 228 -1.86 -2.06 -2.51
N ALA A 229 -2.96 -1.73 -3.18
CA ALA A 229 -3.80 -2.65 -3.94
C ALA A 229 -3.10 -3.22 -5.19
N ALA A 230 -2.23 -2.40 -5.80
CA ALA A 230 -1.58 -2.73 -7.07
C ALA A 230 -0.42 -3.73 -6.95
N ARG A 231 0.14 -3.92 -5.75
CA ARG A 231 1.40 -4.64 -5.55
C ARG A 231 1.40 -5.52 -4.31
N GLU A 232 1.88 -6.74 -4.48
CA GLU A 232 2.44 -7.51 -3.37
C GLU A 232 3.73 -6.84 -2.90
N TRP A 233 3.82 -6.54 -1.60
CA TRP A 233 4.92 -5.76 -1.06
C TRP A 233 6.24 -6.56 -1.07
N GLY A 234 7.06 -6.33 -2.09
CA GLY A 234 8.34 -7.02 -2.29
C GLY A 234 9.52 -6.37 -1.56
N LEU A 235 10.71 -6.97 -1.72
CA LEU A 235 11.98 -6.39 -1.24
C LEU A 235 12.25 -5.01 -1.85
N GLU A 236 11.87 -4.77 -3.10
CA GLU A 236 12.06 -3.49 -3.77
C GLU A 236 11.13 -2.40 -3.23
N ASP A 237 9.88 -2.72 -2.87
CA ASP A 237 8.98 -1.77 -2.18
C ASP A 237 9.51 -1.40 -0.80
N ARG A 238 10.09 -2.36 -0.06
CA ARG A 238 10.79 -2.09 1.20
C ARG A 238 11.99 -1.17 0.99
N ALA A 239 12.79 -1.39 -0.06
CA ALA A 239 13.93 -0.54 -0.37
C ALA A 239 13.52 0.88 -0.80
N ARG A 240 12.46 1.03 -1.61
CA ARG A 240 11.93 2.33 -2.01
C ARG A 240 11.29 3.09 -0.85
N TYR A 241 10.52 2.41 -0.01
CA TYR A 241 10.00 2.98 1.23
C TYR A 241 11.16 3.40 2.14
N ALA A 242 12.17 2.53 2.30
CA ALA A 242 13.36 2.86 3.07
C ALA A 242 14.02 4.14 2.56
N ALA A 243 14.30 4.23 1.26
CA ALA A 243 14.87 5.43 0.65
C ALA A 243 13.96 6.68 0.78
N ALA A 244 12.64 6.51 0.69
CA ALA A 244 11.66 7.60 0.82
C ALA A 244 11.59 8.18 2.25
N VAL A 245 11.93 7.37 3.24
CA VAL A 245 12.02 7.78 4.65
C VAL A 245 13.35 8.48 4.97
N ILE A 246 14.39 8.27 4.17
CA ILE A 246 15.70 8.90 4.37
C ILE A 246 15.69 10.37 3.94
N GLY A 247 16.09 11.26 4.86
CA GLY A 247 16.26 12.70 4.62
C GLY A 247 15.08 13.57 5.07
N SER A 248 15.08 14.84 4.65
CA SER A 248 13.97 15.78 4.89
C SER A 248 12.80 15.46 3.95
N GLY A 249 11.72 14.87 4.48
CA GLY A 249 10.51 14.55 3.73
C GLY A 249 9.24 14.85 4.52
N PRO A 250 8.05 14.61 3.92
CA PRO A 250 6.76 14.78 4.59
C PRO A 250 6.69 14.01 5.92
N ARG A 251 6.20 14.67 6.97
CA ARG A 251 6.01 14.12 8.33
C ARG A 251 4.56 14.19 8.82
N SER A 252 3.62 14.39 7.89
CA SER A 252 2.17 14.37 8.13
C SER A 252 1.46 14.10 6.81
N THR A 253 0.24 13.59 6.87
CA THR A 253 -0.64 13.38 5.72
C THR A 253 -0.91 14.68 4.94
N ARG A 254 -1.10 15.80 5.65
CA ARG A 254 -1.22 17.13 5.01
C ARG A 254 0.05 17.56 4.26
N GLN A 255 1.23 17.10 4.66
CA GLN A 255 2.46 17.33 3.91
C GLN A 255 2.56 16.37 2.71
N LEU A 256 2.07 15.14 2.82
CA LEU A 256 1.97 14.22 1.68
C LEU A 256 1.07 14.81 0.58
N ASP A 257 -0.12 15.30 0.94
CA ASP A 257 -1.05 15.93 -0.01
C ASP A 257 -0.44 17.14 -0.73
N ARG A 258 0.41 17.90 -0.04
CA ARG A 258 1.16 19.00 -0.66
C ARG A 258 2.27 18.49 -1.57
N ALA A 259 2.98 17.44 -1.18
CA ALA A 259 4.09 16.86 -1.95
C ALA A 259 3.63 16.29 -3.30
N PHE A 260 2.36 15.85 -3.43
CA PHE A 260 1.78 15.46 -4.72
C PHE A 260 1.64 16.60 -5.73
N ARG A 261 1.77 17.87 -5.29
CA ARG A 261 1.85 19.05 -6.17
C ARG A 261 3.29 19.52 -6.43
N GLY A 262 4.26 18.77 -5.91
CA GLY A 262 5.68 19.07 -6.03
C GLY A 262 6.29 18.53 -7.33
N ASN A 263 7.61 18.45 -7.36
CA ASN A 263 8.34 17.86 -8.47
C ASN A 263 8.24 16.32 -8.48
N ALA A 264 8.67 15.69 -9.58
CA ALA A 264 8.57 14.24 -9.75
C ALA A 264 9.25 13.42 -8.63
N GLY A 265 10.33 13.92 -8.01
CA GLY A 265 10.98 13.28 -6.88
C GLY A 265 10.14 13.33 -5.61
N GLU A 266 9.52 14.48 -5.33
CA GLU A 266 8.60 14.66 -4.20
C GLU A 266 7.35 13.80 -4.36
N VAL A 267 6.78 13.75 -5.56
CA VAL A 267 5.63 12.90 -5.89
C VAL A 267 5.96 11.43 -5.68
N ARG A 268 7.10 10.93 -6.19
CA ARG A 268 7.52 9.53 -5.95
C ARG A 268 7.67 9.21 -4.47
N ARG A 269 8.21 10.14 -3.68
CA ARG A 269 8.34 9.99 -2.23
C ARG A 269 6.95 9.99 -1.56
N ALA A 270 6.03 10.84 -2.00
CA ALA A 270 4.68 10.91 -1.49
C ALA A 270 3.91 9.60 -1.72
N TYR A 271 4.03 8.99 -2.91
CA TYR A 271 3.51 7.65 -3.20
C TYR A 271 4.02 6.60 -2.20
N ALA A 272 5.35 6.49 -2.04
CA ALA A 272 5.96 5.50 -1.17
C ALA A 272 5.55 5.68 0.31
N LEU A 273 5.51 6.91 0.81
CA LEU A 273 5.12 7.21 2.18
C LEU A 273 3.62 7.01 2.42
N SER A 274 2.78 7.33 1.42
CA SER A 274 1.32 7.10 1.51
C SER A 274 1.01 5.61 1.59
N ALA A 275 1.62 4.80 0.72
CA ALA A 275 1.47 3.35 0.74
C ALA A 275 2.00 2.74 2.07
N GLY A 276 3.17 3.22 2.53
CA GLY A 276 3.73 2.83 3.82
C GLY A 276 2.80 3.17 4.99
N PHE A 277 2.12 4.32 4.95
CA PHE A 277 1.17 4.71 5.99
C PHE A 277 -0.07 3.82 5.97
N ILE A 278 -0.64 3.50 4.80
CA ILE A 278 -1.76 2.56 4.68
C ILE A 278 -1.40 1.19 5.24
N ARG A 279 -0.21 0.65 4.91
CA ARG A 279 0.26 -0.62 5.47
C ARG A 279 0.46 -0.54 6.98
N PHE A 280 0.97 0.57 7.50
CA PHE A 280 1.04 0.81 8.94
C PHE A 280 -0.35 0.76 9.58
N LEU A 281 -1.35 1.43 9.00
CA LEU A 281 -2.72 1.40 9.51
C LEU A 281 -3.29 -0.01 9.51
N GLN A 282 -3.06 -0.78 8.45
CA GLN A 282 -3.48 -2.18 8.37
C GLN A 282 -2.83 -3.05 9.44
N THR A 283 -1.54 -2.81 9.72
CA THR A 283 -0.78 -3.58 10.72
C THR A 283 -1.22 -3.25 12.14
N GLU A 284 -1.42 -1.96 12.44
CA GLU A 284 -1.68 -1.48 13.80
C GLU A 284 -3.17 -1.56 14.18
N TYR A 285 -4.06 -1.26 13.24
CA TYR A 285 -5.50 -1.11 13.49
C TYR A 285 -6.36 -2.16 12.76
N GLY A 286 -5.74 -3.00 11.92
CA GLY A 286 -6.38 -4.12 11.23
C GLY A 286 -6.58 -3.89 9.73
N ILE A 287 -6.63 -4.99 8.96
CA ILE A 287 -6.57 -4.99 7.49
C ILE A 287 -7.68 -4.18 6.82
N LEU A 288 -8.87 -4.09 7.44
CA LEU A 288 -10.04 -3.36 6.94
C LEU A 288 -10.08 -1.88 7.36
N THR A 289 -9.03 -1.36 8.01
CA THR A 289 -8.99 0.04 8.44
C THR A 289 -9.20 1.03 7.28
N PRO A 290 -8.56 0.88 6.11
CA PRO A 290 -8.79 1.81 5.00
C PRO A 290 -10.25 1.82 4.53
N ALA A 291 -10.87 0.63 4.45
CA ALA A 291 -12.28 0.48 4.11
C ALA A 291 -13.19 1.24 5.08
N ARG A 292 -13.00 1.05 6.40
CA ARG A 292 -13.80 1.74 7.43
C ARG A 292 -13.64 3.26 7.39
N ILE A 293 -12.46 3.77 7.02
CA ILE A 293 -12.26 5.21 6.81
C ILE A 293 -13.08 5.68 5.61
N LEU A 294 -13.08 4.94 4.49
CA LEU A 294 -13.87 5.27 3.31
C LEU A 294 -15.38 5.24 3.60
N ASP A 295 -15.86 4.25 4.36
CA ASP A 295 -17.26 4.18 4.80
C ASP A 295 -17.65 5.40 5.63
N GLY A 296 -16.81 5.83 6.57
CA GLY A 296 -17.06 7.05 7.35
C GLY A 296 -17.12 8.30 6.47
N LEU A 297 -16.28 8.39 5.43
CA LEU A 297 -16.37 9.48 4.45
C LEU A 297 -17.67 9.41 3.63
N ALA A 298 -18.10 8.22 3.22
CA ALA A 298 -19.37 8.02 2.52
C ALA A 298 -20.57 8.47 3.36
N ASP A 299 -20.53 8.20 4.66
CA ASP A 299 -21.51 8.67 5.66
C ASP A 299 -21.49 10.20 5.88
N GLY A 300 -20.59 10.92 5.21
CA GLY A 300 -20.48 12.37 5.24
C GLY A 300 -19.64 12.92 6.40
N GLN A 301 -18.90 12.06 7.10
CA GLN A 301 -17.96 12.50 8.13
C GLN A 301 -16.75 13.18 7.49
N ASP A 302 -16.11 14.09 8.22
CA ASP A 302 -14.79 14.56 7.82
C ASP A 302 -13.71 13.49 8.06
N LEU A 303 -12.51 13.71 7.50
CA LEU A 303 -11.42 12.75 7.59
C LEU A 303 -11.01 12.43 9.04
N ASP A 304 -10.93 13.44 9.90
CA ASP A 304 -10.45 13.26 11.27
C ASP A 304 -11.46 12.41 12.07
N GLN A 305 -12.76 12.65 11.87
CA GLN A 305 -13.83 11.89 12.48
C GLN A 305 -13.94 10.46 11.94
N ALA A 306 -13.89 10.28 10.61
CA ALA A 306 -13.90 8.95 9.99
C ALA A 306 -12.69 8.12 10.44
N PHE A 307 -11.51 8.74 10.51
CA PHE A 307 -10.30 8.10 11.02
C PHE A 307 -10.42 7.69 12.49
N LEU A 308 -10.94 8.59 13.33
CA LEU A 308 -11.14 8.32 14.75
C LEU A 308 -12.12 7.15 14.97
N MET A 309 -13.22 7.11 14.22
CA MET A 309 -14.19 6.01 14.30
C MET A 309 -13.58 4.68 13.83
N ALA A 310 -12.78 4.70 12.75
CA ALA A 310 -12.18 3.50 12.19
C ALA A 310 -11.06 2.89 13.05
N THR A 311 -10.28 3.74 13.74
CA THR A 311 -9.04 3.33 14.45
C THR A 311 -9.11 3.45 15.97
N GLY A 312 -10.08 4.20 16.50
CA GLY A 312 -10.16 4.55 17.92
C GLY A 312 -9.13 5.60 18.38
N VAL A 313 -8.32 6.17 17.48
CA VAL A 313 -7.32 7.19 17.80
C VAL A 313 -7.37 8.37 16.82
N GLU A 314 -6.94 9.55 17.26
CA GLU A 314 -6.83 10.70 16.37
C GLU A 314 -5.80 10.47 15.25
N LEU A 315 -6.09 10.95 14.03
CA LEU A 315 -5.17 10.89 12.89
C LEU A 315 -3.78 11.47 13.25
N ARG A 316 -3.75 12.61 13.93
CA ARG A 316 -2.49 13.23 14.38
C ARG A 316 -1.65 12.32 15.28
N ARG A 317 -2.26 11.43 16.06
CA ARG A 317 -1.55 10.47 16.91
C ARG A 317 -0.94 9.36 16.07
N ALA A 318 -1.70 8.80 15.13
CA ALA A 318 -1.20 7.82 14.17
C ALA A 318 -0.07 8.39 13.30
N GLU A 319 -0.21 9.62 12.80
CA GLU A 319 0.84 10.34 12.07
C GLU A 319 2.13 10.45 12.88
N ARG A 320 2.04 10.89 14.16
CA ARG A 320 3.22 10.99 15.03
C ARG A 320 3.89 9.63 15.18
N ARG A 321 3.11 8.57 15.42
CA ARG A 321 3.64 7.23 15.60
C ARG A 321 4.38 6.74 14.36
N PHE A 322 3.76 6.88 13.20
CA PHE A 322 4.35 6.46 11.93
C PHE A 322 5.59 7.30 11.57
N PHE A 323 5.46 8.63 11.51
CA PHE A 323 6.51 9.51 11.00
C PHE A 323 7.63 9.82 11.99
N LYS A 324 7.42 9.71 13.31
CA LYS A 324 8.46 9.97 14.32
C LYS A 324 9.07 8.70 14.89
N ASP A 325 8.26 7.71 15.24
CA ASP A 325 8.72 6.56 16.03
C ASP A 325 9.08 5.36 15.16
N GLN A 326 8.37 5.12 14.06
CA GLN A 326 8.51 3.87 13.30
C GLN A 326 9.35 4.01 12.02
N ALA A 327 9.35 5.19 11.40
CA ALA A 327 10.11 5.48 10.19
C ALA A 327 11.64 5.33 10.38
N MET A 328 12.20 5.75 11.53
CA MET A 328 13.64 5.55 11.78
C MET A 328 13.99 4.13 12.24
N TRP A 329 13.21 3.52 13.12
CA TRP A 329 13.62 2.27 13.78
C TRP A 329 13.37 1.02 12.93
N ASN A 330 12.20 0.87 12.29
CA ASN A 330 11.88 -0.36 11.53
C ASN A 330 12.58 -0.45 10.17
N THR A 331 13.07 0.68 9.65
CA THR A 331 13.77 0.73 8.36
C THR A 331 15.28 0.52 8.50
N TRP A 332 15.89 1.13 9.54
CA TRP A 332 17.34 1.08 9.71
C TRP A 332 17.80 -0.08 10.59
N VAL A 333 17.01 -0.53 11.57
CA VAL A 333 17.43 -1.64 12.44
C VAL A 333 17.66 -2.91 11.63
N PRO A 334 16.72 -3.41 10.80
CA PRO A 334 16.96 -4.65 10.05
C PRO A 334 18.11 -4.53 9.04
N PHE A 335 18.33 -3.33 8.48
CA PHE A 335 19.45 -3.07 7.59
C PHE A 335 20.78 -3.11 8.35
N LEU A 336 20.92 -2.36 9.45
CA LEU A 336 22.13 -2.31 10.27
C LEU A 336 22.43 -3.61 11.00
N THR A 337 21.41 -4.39 11.34
CA THR A 337 21.56 -5.72 11.95
C THR A 337 21.65 -6.85 10.92
N SER A 338 21.62 -6.54 9.62
CA SER A 338 21.80 -7.56 8.58
C SER A 338 23.28 -7.94 8.44
N SER A 339 23.53 -9.22 8.16
CA SER A 339 24.88 -9.70 7.82
C SER A 339 25.48 -8.94 6.63
N ALA A 340 24.64 -8.50 5.68
CA ALA A 340 25.06 -7.72 4.53
C ALA A 340 25.61 -6.33 4.91
N ALA A 341 25.01 -5.65 5.89
CA ALA A 341 25.51 -4.35 6.35
C ALA A 341 26.87 -4.45 7.05
N LEU A 342 27.11 -5.53 7.80
CA LEU A 342 28.42 -5.81 8.37
C LEU A 342 29.48 -5.91 7.25
N TRP A 343 29.22 -6.72 6.23
CA TRP A 343 30.14 -6.87 5.09
C TRP A 343 30.32 -5.57 4.32
N MET A 344 29.26 -4.80 4.08
CA MET A 344 29.36 -3.47 3.45
C MET A 344 30.21 -2.49 4.26
N ALA A 345 30.11 -2.50 5.59
CA ALA A 345 30.95 -1.67 6.46
C ALA A 345 32.42 -2.10 6.39
N VAL A 346 32.70 -3.41 6.41
CA VAL A 346 34.05 -3.96 6.24
C VAL A 346 34.63 -3.57 4.87
N THR A 347 33.86 -3.71 3.80
CA THR A 347 34.29 -3.31 2.44
C THR A 347 34.53 -1.80 2.34
N ALA A 348 33.65 -0.97 2.90
CA ALA A 348 33.83 0.48 2.92
C ALA A 348 35.09 0.89 3.69
N LEU A 349 35.37 0.27 4.83
CA LEU A 349 36.59 0.49 5.60
C LEU A 349 37.84 0.04 4.82
N ALA A 350 37.77 -1.09 4.13
CA ALA A 350 38.86 -1.56 3.27
C ALA A 350 39.13 -0.57 2.12
N LEU A 351 38.09 -0.09 1.43
CA LEU A 351 38.21 0.92 0.38
C LEU A 351 38.76 2.24 0.92
N LEU A 352 38.31 2.68 2.09
CA LEU A 352 38.81 3.89 2.74
C LEU A 352 40.29 3.75 3.14
N ALA A 353 40.68 2.57 3.65
CA ALA A 353 42.07 2.25 3.97
C ALA A 353 42.94 2.25 2.71
N ILE A 354 42.46 1.66 1.61
CA ILE A 354 43.15 1.68 0.31
C ILE A 354 43.25 3.11 -0.23
N ALA A 355 42.18 3.91 -0.14
CA ALA A 355 42.18 5.30 -0.58
C ALA A 355 43.17 6.15 0.24
N ARG A 356 43.19 6.01 1.57
CA ARG A 356 44.18 6.66 2.43
C ARG A 356 45.60 6.19 2.14
N ARG A 357 45.79 4.89 1.88
CA ARG A 357 47.09 4.33 1.52
C ARG A 357 47.56 4.89 0.17
N ARG A 358 46.69 4.96 -0.83
CA ARG A 358 47.00 5.57 -2.14
C ARG A 358 47.28 7.06 -2.03
N SER A 359 46.53 7.79 -1.20
CA SER A 359 46.78 9.20 -0.94
C SER A 359 48.12 9.45 -0.24
N ARG A 360 48.52 8.57 0.69
CA ARG A 360 49.84 8.64 1.34
C ARG A 360 50.98 8.22 0.40
N ASN A 361 50.75 7.22 -0.46
CA ASN A 361 51.75 6.74 -1.40
C ASN A 361 52.00 7.72 -2.53
N ARG A 362 51.02 8.54 -2.95
CA ARG A 362 51.25 9.61 -3.95
C ARG A 362 52.34 10.58 -3.53
N VAL A 363 52.33 11.00 -2.26
CA VAL A 363 53.36 11.88 -1.66
C VAL A 363 54.76 11.22 -1.65
N MET A 364 54.83 9.89 -1.69
CA MET A 364 56.09 9.15 -1.71
C MET A 364 56.65 9.00 -3.14
N TYR A 365 55.78 8.83 -4.15
CA TYR A 365 56.19 8.75 -5.55
C TYR A 365 56.64 10.11 -6.10
N ASP A 366 55.96 11.21 -5.73
CA ASP A 366 56.39 12.56 -6.13
C ASP A 366 57.83 12.86 -5.62
N ARG A 367 58.22 12.28 -4.49
CA ARG A 367 59.57 12.41 -3.92
C ARG A 367 60.61 11.55 -4.64
N TRP A 368 60.22 10.38 -5.14
CA TRP A 368 61.10 9.50 -5.91
C TRP A 368 61.30 10.01 -7.35
N ASP A 369 60.28 10.62 -7.97
CA ASP A 369 60.40 11.28 -9.28
C ASP A 369 61.35 12.49 -9.22
N GLU A 370 61.35 13.23 -8.11
CA GLU A 370 62.34 14.29 -7.86
C GLU A 370 63.76 13.69 -7.77
N GLU A 371 63.95 12.62 -6.99
CA GLU A 371 65.24 11.95 -6.82
C GLU A 371 65.78 11.32 -8.13
N GLU A 372 64.93 10.69 -8.96
CA GLU A 372 65.33 10.14 -10.27
C GLU A 372 65.70 11.23 -11.30
N HIS A 373 65.05 12.40 -11.26
CA HIS A 373 65.44 13.56 -12.08
C HIS A 373 66.76 14.19 -11.64
N TRP A 374 67.11 14.11 -10.36
CA TRP A 374 68.41 14.54 -9.86
C TRP A 374 69.53 13.60 -10.29
N GLU A 375 69.31 12.29 -10.23
CA GLU A 375 70.30 11.26 -10.61
C GLU A 375 70.55 11.20 -12.12
N SER A 376 69.49 11.23 -12.94
CA SER A 376 69.62 11.27 -14.42
C SER A 376 70.26 12.57 -14.92
N GLY A 377 69.97 13.70 -14.28
CA GLY A 377 70.59 14.98 -14.61
C GLY A 377 72.05 15.10 -14.13
N SER A 378 72.48 14.33 -13.13
CA SER A 378 73.91 14.26 -12.77
C SER A 378 74.71 13.39 -13.73
N ASP A 379 74.15 12.28 -14.23
CA ASP A 379 74.82 11.40 -15.18
C ASP A 379 74.97 12.05 -16.59
N GLU A 380 74.00 12.86 -17.03
CA GLU A 380 74.11 13.66 -18.27
C GLU A 380 75.12 14.82 -18.14
N ARG A 381 75.27 15.42 -16.95
CA ARG A 381 76.25 16.50 -16.70
C ARG A 381 77.70 16.00 -16.62
N ASP A 382 77.90 14.72 -16.33
CA ASP A 382 79.23 14.10 -16.27
C ASP A 382 79.74 13.71 -17.68
N CYS A 383 78.84 13.31 -18.59
CA CYS A 383 79.21 12.98 -19.98
C CYS A 383 79.60 14.20 -20.84
N ASP A 384 79.10 15.39 -20.51
CA ASP A 384 79.39 16.64 -21.25
C ASP A 384 80.72 17.30 -20.84
N GLN A 385 81.38 16.85 -19.76
CA GLN A 385 82.69 17.39 -19.33
C GLN A 385 83.90 16.73 -20.00
N ASP A 386 83.71 15.63 -20.73
CA ASP A 386 84.80 14.87 -21.38
C ASP A 386 84.98 15.17 -22.89
N ILE A 387 84.27 16.17 -23.44
CA ILE A 387 84.51 16.70 -24.81
C ILE A 387 84.93 18.17 -24.72
N ASN A 388 86.18 18.43 -24.32
CA ASN A 388 86.93 19.62 -24.74
C ASN A 388 88.44 19.42 -24.64
#